data_AF-A0AAV9M261-F1
#
_entry.id   AF-A0AAV9M261-F1
#
_cell.length_a   1.000
_cell.length_b   1.000
_cell.length_c   1.000
_cell.angle_alpha   90.00
_cell.angle_beta   90.00
_cell.angle_gamma   90.00
#
_symmetry.space_group_name_H-M   'P 1'
#
loop_
_entity.id
_entity.type
_entity.pdbx_description
1 polymer ?
#
loop_
_entity_poly.entity_id
_entity_poly.type
_entity_poly.pdbx_seq_one_letter_code
_entity_poly.pdbx_strand_id
1 'polypeptide(L)'
;MEANLVLSYQSFSKVSMRNIKINTYYKYNKLAYPSTCCVLTKPPHNNHSSNYHVYKDNWFDHLAINHLSQSIQATTGLRNKKSGYEGFVEAARVVYVNFNSTHQANLVIESLQRAFPKPILSLVKMLLPESKWAREYCAIFTTIFFPWLVGPCEVKESEFNGRKENNVVHIKKCRFLEETNCVGMCTNLCKMPSQLFIKDTLGMSVNMVPNFDDMSCEMIFGQDPPPPDTDPAFMQPCYKLCKLNNKHQTDCNSQIKKKDHLEIS
;
A
#
# COMPACT_ATOMS: atom_id res chain seq x y z
N MET A 1 30.40 -44.47 13.33
CA MET A 1 30.58 -43.12 12.80
C MET A 1 29.18 -42.51 12.74
N GLU A 2 28.64 -42.18 13.92
CA GLU A 2 28.58 -40.81 14.48
C GLU A 2 27.65 -39.92 13.66
N ALA A 3 26.39 -39.68 14.08
CA ALA A 3 25.91 -38.84 15.20
C ALA A 3 25.63 -37.39 14.77
N ASN A 4 24.36 -37.02 14.93
CA ASN A 4 23.73 -35.69 15.15
C ASN A 4 24.64 -34.45 15.23
N LEU A 5 24.18 -33.31 14.71
CA LEU A 5 23.81 -32.16 15.58
C LEU A 5 23.27 -30.93 14.82
N VAL A 6 22.12 -30.49 15.32
CA VAL A 6 21.59 -29.12 15.34
C VAL A 6 22.62 -28.16 15.95
N LEU A 7 22.89 -26.99 15.34
CA LEU A 7 23.36 -25.76 16.01
C LEU A 7 22.96 -24.55 15.15
N SER A 8 21.96 -23.75 15.53
CA SER A 8 21.92 -22.69 16.56
C SER A 8 22.59 -21.37 16.14
N TYR A 9 21.77 -20.32 16.18
CA TYR A 9 22.12 -18.91 16.34
C TYR A 9 23.50 -18.66 16.97
N GLN A 10 24.29 -17.79 16.35
CA GLN A 10 25.38 -17.09 17.05
C GLN A 10 25.24 -15.57 16.88
N SER A 11 25.03 -14.95 18.05
CA SER A 11 25.22 -13.55 18.37
C SER A 11 26.62 -13.08 17.96
N PHE A 12 26.71 -11.89 17.35
CA PHE A 12 27.99 -11.16 17.24
C PHE A 12 27.93 -9.87 18.04
N SER A 13 28.83 -9.82 19.02
CA SER A 13 29.03 -8.75 19.98
C SER A 13 29.69 -7.51 19.38
N LYS A 14 29.32 -6.36 19.96
CA LYS A 14 30.04 -5.10 20.15
C LYS A 14 31.23 -4.82 19.21
N VAL A 15 31.05 -3.87 18.29
CA VAL A 15 32.14 -3.03 17.78
C VAL A 15 31.83 -1.56 18.02
N SER A 16 32.89 -0.90 18.50
CA SER A 16 33.04 0.46 18.99
C SER A 16 32.39 1.57 18.14
N MET A 17 31.70 2.48 18.82
CA MET A 17 31.20 3.74 18.26
C MET A 17 32.37 4.69 17.99
N ARG A 18 32.59 5.05 16.72
CA ARG A 18 33.08 6.37 16.27
C ARG A 18 32.99 6.47 14.74
N ASN A 19 32.28 7.49 14.27
CA ASN A 19 32.27 8.05 12.91
C ASN A 19 31.75 7.17 11.76
N ILE A 20 30.42 6.98 11.69
CA ILE A 20 29.76 6.47 10.48
C ILE A 20 28.83 7.56 9.95
N LYS A 21 29.19 8.14 8.79
CA LYS A 21 28.24 8.84 7.90
C LYS A 21 27.04 7.93 7.72
N ILE A 22 25.86 8.41 8.09
CA ILE A 22 24.59 7.66 8.09
C ILE A 22 24.26 7.24 6.66
N ASN A 23 24.76 6.07 6.26
CA ASN A 23 24.40 5.39 5.03
C ASN A 23 23.37 4.33 5.40
N THR A 24 22.15 4.77 5.72
CA THR A 24 21.01 3.88 6.00
C THR A 24 20.07 3.87 4.81
N TYR A 25 20.60 3.45 3.66
CA TYR A 25 19.77 2.82 2.63
C TYR A 25 19.34 1.47 3.23
N TYR A 26 18.10 1.40 3.74
CA TYR A 26 17.50 0.12 4.09
C TYR A 26 17.54 -0.75 2.84
N LYS A 27 18.22 -1.89 2.96
CA LYS A 27 18.34 -2.93 1.95
C LYS A 27 16.98 -3.60 1.80
N TYR A 28 16.02 -2.91 1.18
CA TYR A 28 14.83 -3.52 0.62
C TYR A 28 15.33 -4.47 -0.47
N ASN A 29 15.35 -5.77 -0.16
CA ASN A 29 15.63 -6.77 -1.16
C ASN A 29 14.71 -6.52 -2.35
N LYS A 30 15.33 -6.48 -3.53
CA LYS A 30 14.74 -6.20 -4.84
C LYS A 30 13.63 -7.21 -5.13
N LEU A 31 12.43 -6.98 -4.60
CA LEU A 31 11.23 -7.72 -5.01
C LEU A 31 10.99 -7.34 -6.48
N ALA A 32 11.02 -8.33 -7.35
CA ALA A 32 10.64 -8.16 -8.75
C ALA A 32 9.13 -7.99 -8.78
N TYR A 33 8.66 -6.74 -8.85
CA TYR A 33 7.24 -6.43 -8.97
C TYR A 33 6.78 -6.71 -10.40
N PRO A 34 5.70 -7.48 -10.61
CA PRO A 34 5.21 -7.74 -11.94
C PRO A 34 4.74 -6.44 -12.61
N SER A 35 5.19 -6.23 -13.85
CA SER A 35 4.61 -5.23 -14.74
C SER A 35 3.15 -5.61 -14.97
N THR A 36 2.23 -4.78 -14.51
CA THR A 36 0.79 -5.04 -14.59
C THR A 36 0.35 -5.02 -16.06
N CYS A 37 -0.15 -6.14 -16.58
CA CYS A 37 -0.74 -6.21 -17.92
C CYS A 37 -2.20 -5.75 -17.87
N CYS A 38 -2.51 -4.50 -18.25
CA CYS A 38 -3.90 -4.06 -18.43
C CYS A 38 -4.39 -4.46 -19.83
N VAL A 39 -5.40 -5.34 -19.92
CA VAL A 39 -6.17 -5.59 -21.16
C VAL A 39 -7.30 -4.57 -21.26
N LEU A 40 -7.42 -3.93 -22.42
CA LEU A 40 -8.41 -2.88 -22.70
C LEU A 40 -9.72 -3.51 -23.22
N THR A 41 -10.84 -3.32 -22.50
CA THR A 41 -12.16 -3.79 -22.96
C THR A 41 -13.13 -2.62 -23.21
N LYS A 42 -13.93 -2.71 -24.28
CA LYS A 42 -14.97 -1.70 -24.65
C LYS A 42 -16.10 -1.64 -23.61
N PRO A 43 -16.83 -0.51 -23.45
CA PRO A 43 -17.82 -0.35 -22.38
C PRO A 43 -19.19 -0.93 -22.75
N PRO A 44 -19.93 -1.55 -21.81
CA PRO A 44 -21.37 -1.45 -21.80
C PRO A 44 -21.77 -0.05 -21.29
N HIS A 45 -22.70 0.60 -22.01
CA HIS A 45 -23.33 1.84 -21.58
C HIS A 45 -24.09 1.58 -20.28
N ASN A 46 -23.72 2.23 -19.18
CA ASN A 46 -24.59 2.34 -18.01
C ASN A 46 -24.55 3.77 -17.48
N ASN A 47 -25.73 4.40 -17.48
CA ASN A 47 -26.04 5.66 -16.84
C ASN A 47 -25.84 5.54 -15.33
N HIS A 48 -24.63 5.76 -14.83
CA HIS A 48 -24.43 5.94 -13.39
C HIS A 48 -24.76 7.38 -13.03
N SER A 49 -25.87 7.59 -12.32
CA SER A 49 -26.07 8.81 -11.54
C SER A 49 -24.90 8.90 -10.55
N SER A 50 -23.96 9.82 -10.80
CA SER A 50 -22.77 10.00 -10.00
C SER A 50 -23.16 10.58 -8.64
N ASN A 51 -23.46 9.70 -7.68
CA ASN A 51 -23.63 10.05 -6.28
C ASN A 51 -22.24 10.29 -5.69
N TYR A 52 -21.67 11.47 -5.99
CA TYR A 52 -20.37 11.89 -5.45
C TYR A 52 -20.50 11.99 -3.93
N HIS A 53 -19.73 11.18 -3.21
CA HIS A 53 -19.71 11.26 -1.76
C HIS A 53 -18.98 12.54 -1.35
N VAL A 54 -19.68 13.51 -0.75
CA VAL A 54 -19.06 14.76 -0.29
C VAL A 54 -18.38 14.50 1.04
N TYR A 55 -17.06 14.40 1.02
CA TYR A 55 -16.24 14.31 2.22
C TYR A 55 -16.10 15.69 2.89
N LYS A 56 -16.41 15.76 4.19
CA LYS A 56 -16.28 16.97 5.01
C LYS A 56 -15.09 16.79 5.95
N ASP A 57 -13.94 17.31 5.55
CA ASP A 57 -12.72 17.28 6.35
C ASP A 57 -12.82 18.27 7.52
N ASN A 58 -12.56 17.80 8.73
CA ASN A 58 -12.41 18.68 9.88
C ASN A 58 -10.98 19.27 9.94
N TRP A 59 -10.70 20.10 10.94
CA TRP A 59 -9.38 20.76 11.05
C TRP A 59 -8.21 19.77 11.23
N PHE A 60 -8.42 18.66 11.94
CA PHE A 60 -7.42 17.60 12.11
C PHE A 60 -7.20 16.84 10.80
N ASP A 61 -8.28 16.50 10.09
CA ASP A 61 -8.21 15.85 8.78
C ASP A 61 -7.38 16.69 7.81
N HIS A 62 -7.65 18.00 7.73
CA HIS A 62 -6.86 18.92 6.93
C HIS A 62 -5.37 18.94 7.31
N LEU A 63 -5.06 18.92 8.61
CA LEU A 63 -3.69 18.88 9.10
C LEU A 63 -2.99 17.58 8.68
N ALA A 64 -3.65 16.43 8.87
CA ALA A 64 -3.14 15.12 8.51
C ALA A 64 -2.94 14.96 6.99
N ILE A 65 -3.90 15.41 6.19
CA ILE A 65 -3.83 15.43 4.73
C ILE A 65 -2.64 16.26 4.26
N ASN A 66 -2.51 17.49 4.79
CA ASN A 66 -1.42 18.38 4.42
C ASN A 66 -0.06 17.79 4.80
N HIS A 67 0.06 17.21 6.00
CA HIS A 67 1.30 16.57 6.45
C HIS A 67 1.71 15.38 5.57
N LEU A 68 0.77 14.50 5.23
CA LEU A 68 1.04 13.36 4.36
C LEU A 68 1.39 13.80 2.93
N SER A 69 0.64 14.75 2.37
CA SER A 69 0.93 15.34 1.05
C SER A 69 2.31 15.99 1.02
N GLN A 70 2.67 16.77 2.04
CA GLN A 70 4.00 17.40 2.13
C GLN A 70 5.12 16.38 2.28
N SER A 71 4.88 15.27 2.99
CA SER A 71 5.84 14.18 3.11
C SER A 71 6.14 13.54 1.76
N ILE A 72 5.11 13.25 0.95
CA ILE A 72 5.27 12.75 -0.43
C ILE A 72 6.03 13.75 -1.30
N GLN A 73 5.65 15.03 -1.24
CA GLN A 73 6.31 16.09 -2.01
C GLN A 73 7.78 16.28 -1.59
N ALA A 74 8.10 16.12 -0.30
CA ALA A 74 9.46 16.22 0.21
C ALA A 74 10.34 15.04 -0.24
N THR A 75 9.79 13.82 -0.22
CA THR A 75 10.50 12.60 -0.66
C THR A 75 10.73 12.59 -2.17
N THR A 76 9.75 13.05 -2.96
CA THR A 76 9.87 13.07 -4.43
C THR A 76 10.62 14.29 -4.97
N GLY A 77 10.70 15.37 -4.19
CA GLY A 77 11.15 16.69 -4.67
C GLY A 77 10.14 17.38 -5.60
N LEU A 78 8.98 16.79 -5.85
CA LEU A 78 7.97 17.30 -6.78
C LEU A 78 6.88 18.01 -5.99
N ARG A 79 6.62 19.28 -6.34
CA ARG A 79 5.63 20.13 -5.65
C ARG A 79 4.33 20.22 -6.44
N ASN A 80 3.21 20.38 -5.75
CA ASN A 80 1.94 20.73 -6.37
C ASN A 80 1.29 21.92 -5.65
N LYS A 81 0.44 22.67 -6.37
CA LYS A 81 -0.22 23.90 -5.86
C LYS A 81 -1.60 23.64 -5.25
N LYS A 82 -2.09 22.41 -5.31
CA LYS A 82 -3.44 22.05 -4.83
C LYS A 82 -3.38 21.84 -3.32
N SER A 83 -4.51 22.06 -2.65
CA SER A 83 -4.65 21.94 -1.20
C SER A 83 -5.62 20.82 -0.84
N GLY A 84 -5.65 20.45 0.45
CA GLY A 84 -6.54 19.42 0.96
C GLY A 84 -6.33 18.07 0.27
N TYR A 85 -7.40 17.26 0.22
CA TYR A 85 -7.31 15.90 -0.28
C TYR A 85 -6.95 15.85 -1.77
N GLU A 86 -7.41 16.84 -2.55
CA GLU A 86 -7.04 16.94 -3.97
C GLU A 86 -5.53 17.16 -4.15
N GLY A 87 -4.90 17.96 -3.28
CA GLY A 87 -3.44 18.14 -3.28
C GLY A 87 -2.67 16.87 -2.91
N PHE A 88 -3.22 16.06 -2.00
CA PHE A 88 -2.68 14.72 -1.70
C PHE A 88 -2.80 13.79 -2.92
N VAL A 89 -3.97 13.72 -3.54
CA VAL A 89 -4.21 12.90 -4.75
C VAL A 89 -3.31 13.34 -5.90
N GLU A 90 -3.08 14.63 -6.10
CA GLU A 90 -2.15 15.12 -7.12
C GLU A 90 -0.70 14.74 -6.81
N ALA A 91 -0.26 14.81 -5.55
CA ALA A 91 1.07 14.34 -5.16
C ALA A 91 1.24 12.84 -5.49
N ALA A 92 0.25 12.02 -5.17
CA ALA A 92 0.23 10.59 -5.52
C ALA A 92 0.21 10.38 -7.04
N ARG A 93 -0.56 11.16 -7.79
CA ARG A 93 -0.64 11.11 -9.25
C ARG A 93 0.72 11.39 -9.90
N VAL A 94 1.43 12.40 -9.37
CA VAL A 94 2.76 12.75 -9.82
C VAL A 94 3.75 11.62 -9.54
N VAL A 95 3.68 10.96 -8.38
CA VAL A 95 4.48 9.74 -8.11
C VAL A 95 4.17 8.66 -9.14
N TYR A 96 2.88 8.38 -9.37
CA TYR A 96 2.48 7.35 -10.31
C TYR A 96 3.03 7.64 -11.70
N VAL A 97 2.89 8.87 -12.21
CA VAL A 97 3.27 9.22 -13.59
C VAL A 97 4.78 9.22 -13.83
N ASN A 98 5.59 9.57 -12.83
CA ASN A 98 7.02 9.82 -13.04
C ASN A 98 7.93 8.65 -12.68
N PHE A 99 7.42 7.64 -11.97
CA PHE A 99 8.23 6.53 -11.46
C PHE A 99 7.63 5.18 -11.87
N ASN A 100 8.45 4.14 -11.98
CA ASN A 100 7.97 2.77 -12.21
C ASN A 100 7.40 2.15 -10.93
N SER A 101 6.68 1.03 -11.05
CA SER A 101 5.96 0.37 -9.93
C SER A 101 6.85 0.10 -8.70
N THR A 102 8.09 -0.35 -8.91
CA THR A 102 9.07 -0.57 -7.82
C THR A 102 9.38 0.72 -7.07
N HIS A 103 9.70 1.79 -7.80
CA HIS A 103 10.04 3.08 -7.20
C HIS A 103 8.84 3.75 -6.56
N GLN A 104 7.65 3.60 -7.14
CA GLN A 104 6.39 4.10 -6.60
C GLN A 104 6.18 3.63 -5.16
N ALA A 105 6.25 2.31 -4.92
CA ALA A 105 6.08 1.75 -3.58
C ALA A 105 7.15 2.25 -2.59
N ASN A 106 8.42 2.25 -3.00
CA ASN A 106 9.52 2.70 -2.14
C ASN A 106 9.38 4.18 -1.72
N LEU A 107 9.01 5.06 -2.66
CA LEU A 107 8.79 6.47 -2.38
C LEU A 107 7.65 6.69 -1.39
N VAL A 108 6.56 5.92 -1.51
CA VAL A 108 5.45 6.00 -0.56
C VAL A 108 5.88 5.49 0.82
N ILE A 109 6.61 4.38 0.91
CA ILE A 109 7.13 3.86 2.18
C ILE A 109 8.05 4.88 2.86
N GLU A 110 8.98 5.48 2.11
CA GLU A 110 9.86 6.52 2.63
C GLU A 110 9.05 7.74 3.10
N SER A 111 8.02 8.13 2.35
CA SER A 111 7.12 9.22 2.73
C SER A 111 6.38 8.91 4.04
N LEU A 112 5.91 7.67 4.23
CA LEU A 112 5.27 7.22 5.47
C LEU A 112 6.27 7.21 6.64
N GLN A 113 7.49 6.72 6.43
CA GLN A 113 8.55 6.75 7.45
C GLN A 113 8.98 8.17 7.83
N ARG A 114 8.85 9.13 6.91
CA ARG A 114 9.06 10.55 7.19
C ARG A 114 7.88 11.17 7.94
N ALA A 115 6.66 10.77 7.60
CA ALA A 115 5.44 11.27 8.23
C ALA A 115 5.32 10.83 9.69
N PHE A 116 5.80 9.64 10.03
CA PHE A 116 5.74 9.08 11.38
C PHE A 116 7.11 9.05 12.08
N PRO A 117 7.26 9.65 13.27
CA PRO A 117 8.53 9.64 14.00
C PRO A 117 9.03 8.22 14.34
N LYS A 118 10.30 7.92 14.01
CA LYS A 118 10.94 6.61 14.29
C LYS A 118 10.81 6.10 15.74
N PRO A 119 10.93 6.94 16.79
CA PRO A 119 10.76 6.48 18.17
C PRO A 119 9.36 5.90 18.44
N ILE A 120 8.33 6.53 17.88
CA ILE A 120 6.93 6.08 18.01
C ILE A 120 6.76 4.75 17.30
N LEU A 121 7.26 4.62 16.07
CA LEU A 121 7.19 3.39 15.28
C LEU A 121 7.88 2.21 15.99
N SER A 122 9.07 2.46 16.55
CA SER A 122 9.81 1.44 17.31
C SER A 122 9.07 1.02 18.58
N LEU A 123 8.42 1.96 19.27
CA LEU A 123 7.63 1.69 20.46
C LEU A 123 6.40 0.84 20.12
N VAL A 124 5.69 1.17 19.04
CA VAL A 124 4.52 0.40 18.57
C VAL A 124 4.90 -1.04 18.25
N LYS A 125 5.98 -1.25 17.48
CA LYS A 125 6.46 -2.60 17.13
C LYS A 125 6.86 -3.42 18.36
N MET A 126 7.40 -2.78 19.39
CA MET A 126 7.76 -3.45 20.64
C MET A 126 6.54 -3.79 21.49
N LEU A 127 5.52 -2.92 21.53
CA LEU A 127 4.34 -3.08 22.37
C LEU A 127 3.24 -3.95 21.74
N LEU A 128 3.23 -4.10 20.42
CA LEU A 128 2.21 -4.85 19.67
C LEU A 128 2.81 -6.12 19.04
N PRO A 129 3.16 -7.17 19.82
CA PRO A 129 3.55 -8.45 19.24
C PRO A 129 2.35 -9.07 18.51
N GLU A 130 2.62 -9.87 17.47
CA GLU A 130 1.58 -10.56 16.70
C GLU A 130 0.71 -11.45 17.61
N SER A 131 -0.44 -10.92 17.97
CA SER A 131 -1.39 -11.50 18.93
C SER A 131 -2.79 -11.08 18.53
N LYS A 132 -3.81 -11.80 19.02
CA LYS A 132 -5.21 -11.44 18.81
C LYS A 132 -5.47 -9.98 19.22
N TRP A 133 -5.02 -9.62 20.42
CA TRP A 133 -5.20 -8.28 20.94
C TRP A 133 -4.55 -7.21 20.06
N ALA A 134 -3.33 -7.45 19.56
CA ALA A 134 -2.67 -6.50 18.66
C ALA A 134 -3.42 -6.35 17.32
N ARG A 135 -3.95 -7.44 16.75
CA ARG A 135 -4.74 -7.40 15.50
C ARG A 135 -6.03 -6.59 15.67
N GLU A 136 -6.78 -6.87 16.74
CA GLU A 136 -8.02 -6.16 17.05
C GLU A 136 -7.74 -4.67 17.35
N TYR A 137 -6.66 -4.38 18.09
CA TYR A 137 -6.22 -3.01 18.35
C TYR A 137 -5.87 -2.29 17.04
N CYS A 138 -5.11 -2.90 16.14
CA CYS A 138 -4.78 -2.32 14.84
C CYS A 138 -6.04 -2.05 14.00
N ALA A 139 -7.01 -2.96 14.00
CA ALA A 139 -8.27 -2.78 13.29
C ALA A 139 -9.07 -1.59 13.85
N ILE A 140 -9.27 -1.55 15.17
CA ILE A 140 -9.99 -0.45 15.85
C ILE A 140 -9.25 0.88 15.63
N PHE A 141 -7.95 0.91 15.88
CA PHE A 141 -7.11 2.09 15.66
C PHE A 141 -7.27 2.62 14.23
N THR A 142 -7.29 1.73 13.25
CA THR A 142 -7.45 2.12 11.85
C THR A 142 -8.78 2.83 11.59
N THR A 143 -9.87 2.32 12.17
CA THR A 143 -11.20 2.93 12.03
C THR A 143 -11.36 4.29 12.72
N ILE A 144 -10.46 4.62 13.66
CA ILE A 144 -10.47 5.91 14.37
C ILE A 144 -9.57 6.92 13.67
N PHE A 145 -8.37 6.51 13.25
CA PHE A 145 -7.31 7.45 12.81
C PHE A 145 -7.19 7.63 11.30
N PHE A 146 -7.70 6.70 10.47
CA PHE A 146 -7.59 6.79 9.01
C PHE A 146 -8.90 7.07 8.23
N PRO A 147 -10.10 7.32 8.81
CA PRO A 147 -11.27 7.70 8.02
C PRO A 147 -11.06 8.91 7.09
N TRP A 148 -10.25 9.90 7.49
CA TRP A 148 -9.93 11.05 6.64
C TRP A 148 -9.19 10.64 5.36
N LEU A 149 -8.38 9.58 5.43
CA LEU A 149 -7.51 9.11 4.34
C LEU A 149 -8.25 8.17 3.40
N VAL A 150 -8.90 7.15 3.96
CA VAL A 150 -9.52 6.07 3.18
C VAL A 150 -11.04 6.15 3.14
N GLY A 151 -11.69 6.99 3.94
CA GLY A 151 -13.13 7.10 4.02
C GLY A 151 -13.77 6.29 5.17
N PRO A 152 -15.11 6.32 5.30
CA PRO A 152 -15.84 5.63 6.36
C PRO A 152 -15.50 4.13 6.41
N CYS A 153 -15.12 3.66 7.59
CA CYS A 153 -14.74 2.28 7.83
C CYS A 153 -15.31 1.76 9.16
N GLU A 154 -15.49 0.45 9.21
CA GLU A 154 -16.00 -0.28 10.37
C GLU A 154 -15.20 -1.56 10.59
N VAL A 155 -15.18 -2.06 11.83
CA VAL A 155 -14.55 -3.33 12.15
C VAL A 155 -15.54 -4.46 11.93
N LYS A 156 -15.10 -5.53 11.26
CA LYS A 156 -15.84 -6.78 11.07
C LYS A 156 -15.13 -7.94 11.75
N GLU A 157 -15.92 -8.93 12.15
CA GLU A 157 -15.44 -10.20 12.67
C GLU A 157 -14.99 -11.09 11.50
N SER A 158 -13.87 -11.80 11.68
CA SER A 158 -13.48 -12.91 10.80
C SER A 158 -12.98 -14.10 11.61
N GLU A 159 -12.92 -15.25 10.95
CA GLU A 159 -12.30 -16.45 11.51
C GLU A 159 -10.81 -16.47 11.17
N PHE A 160 -9.96 -16.37 12.19
CA PHE A 160 -8.51 -16.43 12.07
C PHE A 160 -7.97 -17.54 12.96
N ASN A 161 -7.31 -18.54 12.36
CA ASN A 161 -6.79 -19.73 13.05
C ASN A 161 -7.83 -20.44 13.94
N GLY A 162 -9.07 -20.60 13.43
CA GLY A 162 -10.16 -21.27 14.15
C GLY A 162 -10.77 -20.46 15.30
N ARG A 163 -10.47 -19.16 15.40
CA ARG A 163 -11.02 -18.25 16.41
C ARG A 163 -11.66 -17.05 15.75
N LYS A 164 -12.78 -16.60 16.32
CA LYS A 164 -13.43 -15.34 15.94
C LYS A 164 -12.65 -14.15 16.51
N GLU A 165 -12.29 -13.22 15.64
CA GLU A 165 -11.52 -12.03 15.96
C GLU A 165 -12.05 -10.81 15.19
N ASN A 166 -12.02 -9.64 15.81
CA ASN A 166 -12.39 -8.37 15.19
C ASN A 166 -11.19 -7.74 14.46
N ASN A 167 -10.64 -8.45 13.49
CA ASN A 167 -9.37 -8.13 12.82
C ASN A 167 -9.53 -7.58 11.38
N VAL A 168 -10.77 -7.43 10.89
CA VAL A 168 -11.02 -6.91 9.53
C VAL A 168 -11.53 -5.49 9.62
N VAL A 169 -10.90 -4.58 8.89
CA VAL A 169 -11.42 -3.22 8.67
C VAL A 169 -12.08 -3.19 7.31
N HIS A 170 -13.37 -2.93 7.28
CA HIS A 170 -14.13 -2.76 6.06
C HIS A 170 -14.34 -1.28 5.76
N ILE A 171 -13.70 -0.81 4.69
CA ILE A 171 -13.87 0.54 4.14
C ILE A 171 -15.02 0.47 3.14
N LYS A 172 -16.15 1.12 3.46
CA LYS A 172 -17.39 1.02 2.66
C LYS A 172 -17.22 1.60 1.26
N LYS A 173 -16.49 2.72 1.17
CA LYS A 173 -16.14 3.38 -0.08
C LYS A 173 -14.80 4.07 0.10
N CYS A 174 -13.78 3.57 -0.59
CA CYS A 174 -12.41 4.02 -0.48
C CYS A 174 -12.25 5.38 -1.16
N ARG A 175 -12.07 6.44 -0.36
CA ARG A 175 -11.89 7.81 -0.84
C ARG A 175 -10.75 7.94 -1.84
N PHE A 176 -9.62 7.26 -1.60
CA PHE A 176 -8.47 7.32 -2.51
C PHE A 176 -8.78 6.67 -3.86
N LEU A 177 -9.48 5.54 -3.86
CA LEU A 177 -9.88 4.83 -5.08
C LEU A 177 -10.95 5.63 -5.85
N GLU A 178 -11.92 6.20 -5.14
CA GLU A 178 -12.99 7.04 -5.71
C GLU A 178 -12.42 8.30 -6.37
N GLU A 179 -11.48 8.99 -5.74
CA GLU A 179 -10.90 10.22 -6.27
C GLU A 179 -9.95 9.94 -7.45
N THR A 180 -9.11 8.91 -7.32
CA THR A 180 -8.14 8.58 -8.38
C THR A 180 -8.79 7.91 -9.59
N ASN A 181 -9.89 7.18 -9.38
CA ASN A 181 -10.47 6.27 -10.37
C ASN A 181 -9.38 5.48 -11.10
N CYS A 182 -8.41 4.92 -10.37
CA CYS A 182 -7.33 4.16 -11.00
C CYS A 182 -6.84 2.96 -10.18
N VAL A 183 -7.05 1.75 -10.72
CA VAL A 183 -6.59 0.47 -10.16
C VAL A 183 -5.09 0.50 -9.88
N GLY A 184 -4.28 0.95 -10.85
CA GLY A 184 -2.82 0.99 -10.70
C GLY A 184 -2.32 1.93 -9.59
N MET A 185 -3.02 3.04 -9.32
CA MET A 185 -2.69 3.90 -8.18
C MET A 185 -3.07 3.22 -6.86
N CYS A 186 -4.22 2.58 -6.80
CA CYS A 186 -4.65 1.83 -5.61
C CYS A 186 -3.66 0.71 -5.27
N THR A 187 -3.26 -0.11 -6.24
CA THR A 187 -2.34 -1.23 -6.01
C THR A 187 -0.93 -0.75 -5.66
N ASN A 188 -0.35 0.16 -6.45
CA ASN A 188 1.07 0.52 -6.32
C ASN A 188 1.35 1.62 -5.28
N LEU A 189 0.38 2.49 -4.97
CA LEU A 189 0.58 3.63 -4.05
C LEU A 189 -0.17 3.49 -2.72
N CYS A 190 -1.18 2.63 -2.63
CA CYS A 190 -1.88 2.36 -1.40
C CYS A 190 -1.60 0.94 -0.90
N LYS A 191 -2.13 -0.09 -1.56
CA LYS A 191 -2.08 -1.49 -1.10
C LYS A 191 -0.64 -1.96 -0.83
N MET A 192 0.23 -1.98 -1.83
CA MET A 192 1.59 -2.50 -1.66
C MET A 192 2.41 -1.76 -0.59
N PRO A 193 2.56 -0.42 -0.67
CA PRO A 193 3.37 0.28 0.31
C PRO A 193 2.76 0.22 1.72
N SER A 194 1.43 0.24 1.87
CA SER A 194 0.80 0.11 3.19
C SER A 194 1.03 -1.27 3.80
N GLN A 195 0.85 -2.36 3.03
CA GLN A 195 1.10 -3.73 3.51
C GLN A 195 2.56 -3.91 3.96
N LEU A 196 3.52 -3.43 3.15
CA LEU A 196 4.95 -3.49 3.49
C LEU A 196 5.28 -2.62 4.71
N PHE A 197 4.77 -1.39 4.75
CA PHE A 197 5.00 -0.48 5.87
C PHE A 197 4.49 -1.07 7.19
N ILE A 198 3.25 -1.57 7.21
CA ILE A 198 2.64 -2.14 8.43
C ILE A 198 3.40 -3.40 8.86
N LYS A 199 3.79 -4.28 7.94
CA LYS A 199 4.58 -5.47 8.26
C LYS A 199 5.97 -5.13 8.78
N ASP A 200 6.75 -4.36 8.02
CA ASP A 200 8.16 -4.13 8.34
C ASP A 200 8.34 -3.17 9.51
N THR A 201 7.48 -2.15 9.58
CA THR A 201 7.60 -1.05 10.55
C THR A 201 6.78 -1.30 11.81
N LEU A 202 5.55 -1.81 11.69
CA LEU A 202 4.67 -2.04 12.84
C LEU A 202 4.71 -3.50 13.32
N GLY A 203 5.28 -4.42 12.53
CA GLY A 203 5.40 -5.83 12.91
C GLY A 203 4.10 -6.62 12.78
N MET A 204 3.17 -6.17 11.94
CA MET A 204 1.86 -6.80 11.76
C MET A 204 1.62 -7.09 10.27
N SER A 205 1.42 -8.35 9.90
CA SER A 205 0.95 -8.65 8.55
C SER A 205 -0.48 -8.14 8.32
N VAL A 206 -0.74 -7.64 7.12
CA VAL A 206 -2.07 -7.22 6.69
C VAL A 206 -2.26 -7.53 5.22
N ASN A 207 -3.41 -8.07 4.86
CA ASN A 207 -3.84 -8.24 3.48
C ASN A 207 -4.91 -7.20 3.17
N MET A 208 -4.66 -6.33 2.19
CA MET A 208 -5.63 -5.33 1.74
C MET A 208 -6.35 -5.82 0.48
N VAL A 209 -7.67 -5.98 0.51
CA VAL A 209 -8.46 -6.54 -0.58
C VAL A 209 -9.41 -5.45 -1.11
N PRO A 210 -9.01 -4.69 -2.16
CA PRO A 210 -9.88 -3.72 -2.78
C PRO A 210 -10.94 -4.40 -3.64
N ASN A 211 -12.17 -3.89 -3.60
CA ASN A 211 -13.22 -4.20 -4.57
C ASN A 211 -13.36 -3.02 -5.53
N PHE A 212 -13.09 -3.27 -6.81
CA PHE A 212 -13.11 -2.22 -7.84
C PHE A 212 -14.50 -1.99 -8.43
N ASP A 213 -15.48 -2.85 -8.17
CA ASP A 213 -16.85 -2.65 -8.66
C ASP A 213 -17.62 -1.64 -7.82
N ASP A 214 -17.50 -1.72 -6.50
CA ASP A 214 -18.17 -0.83 -5.53
C ASP A 214 -17.22 0.20 -4.89
N MET A 215 -15.94 0.15 -5.22
CA MET A 215 -14.86 0.97 -4.66
C MET A 215 -14.62 0.76 -3.16
N SER A 216 -15.07 -0.34 -2.56
CA SER A 216 -14.78 -0.71 -1.17
C SER A 216 -13.37 -1.33 -1.01
N CYS A 217 -12.91 -1.50 0.23
CA CYS A 217 -11.64 -2.18 0.51
C CYS A 217 -11.66 -2.82 1.89
N GLU A 218 -11.13 -4.03 2.02
CA GLU A 218 -10.95 -4.69 3.31
C GLU A 218 -9.47 -4.71 3.71
N MET A 219 -9.17 -4.48 4.98
CA MET A 219 -7.83 -4.66 5.54
C MET A 219 -7.91 -5.77 6.59
N ILE A 220 -7.30 -6.91 6.31
CA ILE A 220 -7.37 -8.12 7.14
C ILE A 220 -6.07 -8.23 7.92
N PHE A 221 -6.08 -7.79 9.18
CA PHE A 221 -4.91 -7.83 10.05
C PHE A 221 -4.60 -9.26 10.49
N GLY A 222 -3.32 -9.62 10.48
CA GLY A 222 -2.81 -10.97 10.72
C GLY A 222 -2.68 -11.85 9.48
N GLN A 223 -3.31 -11.49 8.37
CA GLN A 223 -3.20 -12.25 7.13
C GLN A 223 -2.00 -11.76 6.32
N ASP A 224 -1.11 -12.67 5.94
CA ASP A 224 -0.05 -12.35 4.98
C ASP A 224 -0.67 -12.05 3.61
N PRO A 225 -0.23 -10.96 2.94
CA PRO A 225 -0.73 -10.66 1.60
C PRO A 225 -0.24 -11.72 0.60
N PRO A 226 -1.07 -12.07 -0.39
CA PRO A 226 -0.66 -12.96 -1.46
C PRO A 226 0.48 -12.34 -2.30
N PRO A 227 1.31 -13.17 -2.94
CA PRO A 227 2.27 -12.72 -3.95
C PRO A 227 1.58 -11.93 -5.09
N PRO A 228 2.19 -10.84 -5.62
CA PRO A 228 1.55 -9.98 -6.61
C PRO A 228 1.07 -10.67 -7.90
N ASP A 229 1.71 -11.76 -8.30
CA ASP A 229 1.37 -12.59 -9.47
C ASP A 229 0.14 -13.50 -9.24
N THR A 230 -0.28 -13.66 -7.99
CA THR A 230 -1.47 -14.43 -7.61
C THR A 230 -2.55 -13.57 -6.97
N ASP A 231 -2.24 -12.31 -6.68
CA ASP A 231 -3.13 -11.37 -6.04
C ASP A 231 -4.15 -10.83 -7.06
N PRO A 232 -5.46 -11.08 -6.86
CA PRO A 232 -6.49 -10.64 -7.79
C PRO A 232 -6.48 -9.14 -8.05
N ALA A 233 -6.03 -8.31 -7.09
CA ALA A 233 -6.00 -6.87 -7.26
C ALA A 233 -5.07 -6.41 -8.41
N PHE A 234 -4.06 -7.21 -8.77
CA PHE A 234 -3.13 -6.92 -9.87
C PHE A 234 -3.58 -7.46 -11.23
N MET A 235 -4.61 -8.30 -11.25
CA MET A 235 -5.13 -8.91 -12.48
C MET A 235 -6.31 -8.13 -13.07
N GLN A 236 -6.79 -7.11 -12.37
CA GLN A 236 -7.98 -6.36 -12.76
C GLN A 236 -7.67 -5.33 -13.84
N PRO A 237 -8.57 -5.15 -14.82
CA PRO A 237 -8.38 -4.15 -15.86
C PRO A 237 -8.42 -2.74 -15.27
N CYS A 238 -7.62 -1.85 -15.86
CA CYS A 238 -7.65 -0.43 -15.55
C CYS A 238 -9.05 0.17 -15.79
N TYR A 239 -9.55 1.03 -14.88
CA TYR A 239 -10.81 1.74 -15.12
C TYR A 239 -10.73 2.61 -16.38
N LYS A 240 -11.82 2.66 -17.15
CA LYS A 240 -11.94 3.54 -18.32
C LYS A 240 -11.74 5.02 -17.97
N LEU A 241 -12.16 5.41 -16.77
CA LEU A 241 -12.04 6.77 -16.25
C LEU A 241 -10.68 7.07 -15.63
N CYS A 242 -9.74 6.11 -15.58
CA CYS A 242 -8.39 6.39 -15.11
C CYS A 242 -7.73 7.38 -16.06
N LYS A 243 -7.51 8.61 -15.57
CA LYS A 243 -6.90 9.73 -16.32
C LYS A 243 -5.42 9.50 -16.70
N LEU A 244 -4.87 8.32 -16.40
CA LEU A 244 -3.46 7.95 -16.53
C LEU A 244 -3.22 6.73 -17.43
N ASN A 245 -4.28 6.21 -18.07
CA ASN A 245 -4.29 4.95 -18.82
C ASN A 245 -3.18 4.83 -19.90
N ASN A 246 -2.67 5.96 -20.42
CA ASN A 246 -1.80 5.96 -21.60
C ASN A 246 -0.28 5.93 -21.31
N LYS A 247 0.19 6.15 -20.07
CA LYS A 247 1.64 6.30 -19.79
C LYS A 247 2.35 5.04 -19.28
N HIS A 248 1.65 4.16 -18.58
CA HIS A 248 2.21 2.88 -18.11
C HIS A 248 1.89 1.71 -19.05
N GLN A 249 1.28 1.99 -20.20
CA GLN A 249 1.01 1.03 -21.26
C GLN A 249 2.31 0.47 -21.89
N THR A 250 3.39 1.24 -21.86
CA THR A 250 4.69 0.85 -22.46
C THR A 250 5.43 -0.25 -21.70
N ASP A 251 5.08 -0.56 -20.46
CA ASP A 251 5.64 -1.71 -19.73
C ASP A 251 4.90 -3.04 -20.02
N CYS A 252 3.88 -3.04 -20.90
CA CYS A 252 3.18 -4.24 -21.37
C CYS A 252 3.75 -4.84 -22.66
N ASN A 253 4.35 -4.03 -23.55
CA ASN A 253 4.72 -4.49 -24.90
C ASN A 253 6.07 -5.20 -25.00
N SER A 254 6.91 -5.16 -23.96
CA SER A 254 8.26 -5.72 -24.01
C SER A 254 8.32 -7.23 -23.76
N GLN A 255 7.22 -7.86 -23.32
CA GLN A 255 7.18 -9.31 -23.03
C GLN A 255 6.43 -10.15 -24.08
N ILE A 256 5.50 -9.56 -24.84
CA ILE A 256 4.75 -10.28 -25.89
C ILE A 256 5.71 -10.74 -27.01
N LYS A 257 6.66 -9.89 -27.43
CA LYS A 257 7.64 -10.27 -28.47
C LYS A 257 8.58 -11.41 -28.09
N LYS A 258 8.70 -11.76 -26.80
CA LYS A 258 9.62 -12.83 -26.37
C LYS A 258 8.94 -14.19 -26.27
N LYS A 259 7.60 -14.23 -26.13
CA LYS A 259 6.85 -15.49 -26.07
C LYS A 259 6.56 -16.03 -27.47
N ASP A 260 6.26 -15.15 -28.43
CA ASP A 260 5.98 -15.54 -29.82
C ASP A 260 7.21 -16.07 -30.59
N HIS A 261 8.43 -15.84 -30.08
CA HIS A 261 9.66 -16.30 -30.71
C HIS A 261 10.21 -17.61 -30.12
N LEU A 262 9.61 -18.12 -29.04
CA LEU A 262 10.02 -19.34 -28.34
C LEU A 262 9.01 -20.50 -28.50
N GLU A 263 7.83 -20.24 -29.09
CA GLU A 263 6.88 -21.30 -29.52
C GLU A 263 6.97 -21.60 -31.03
N ILE A 264 7.93 -21.01 -31.74
CA ILE A 264 8.29 -21.36 -33.12
C ILE A 264 9.81 -21.50 -33.23
N SER A 265 10.37 -22.53 -32.59
CA SER A 265 11.65 -23.17 -32.94
C SER A 265 11.75 -24.54 -32.30
#